data_AF-A0A3D4N3Z7-F1
#
_entry.id   AF-A0A3D4N3Z7-F1
#
_cell.length_a   1.000
_cell.length_b   1.000
_cell.length_c   1.000
_cell.angle_alpha   90.00
_cell.angle_beta   90.00
_cell.angle_gamma   90.00
#
_symmetry.space_group_name_H-M   'P 1'
#
loop_
_entity.id
_entity.type
_entity.pdbx_description
1 polymer ?
#
loop_
_entity_poly.entity_id
_entity_poly.type
_entity_poly.pdbx_seq_one_letter_code
_entity_poly.pdbx_strand_id
1 'polypeptide(L)'
;MRCTIPGTWKVALLLGAAVTMVLTSCVHRSPFVEEQYFQAMGAPGEIVVTVDTRAPEKLPGSFSVQDSSFATLLSRIDRLSVSLYDPSGLAESDGVVQADELATYEYYGGAEGNIPAFLTNSMLLWDDAWEKIEEGKIRYYRNEWLGLDVYAPKNGLLLFASDNYMKAYETTYKNRTTRIPTALADRMAKSLFGFYVGSPKAIMEIGLAIPQSVLAQTDSMVLVIEEQEQKGMTLGGIVTMKS
;
A
#
# COMPACT_ATOMS: atom_id res chain seq x y z
N MET A 1 20.40 -55.52 10.31
CA MET A 1 18.95 -55.62 10.10
C MET A 1 18.50 -54.46 9.25
N ARG A 2 17.99 -54.70 8.03
CA ARG A 2 17.49 -53.66 7.12
C ARG A 2 16.04 -53.35 7.52
N CYS A 3 15.78 -52.18 8.10
CA CYS A 3 14.42 -51.68 8.30
C CYS A 3 13.79 -51.39 6.94
N THR A 4 12.92 -52.28 6.48
CA THR A 4 12.03 -52.04 5.34
C THR A 4 10.87 -51.15 5.79
N ILE A 5 10.95 -49.86 5.44
CA ILE A 5 9.87 -48.89 5.64
C ILE A 5 8.67 -49.31 4.76
N PRO A 6 7.45 -49.46 5.29
CA PRO A 6 6.27 -49.86 4.51
C PRO A 6 5.97 -48.86 3.39
N GLY A 7 5.59 -49.36 2.21
CA GLY A 7 5.36 -48.54 1.01
C GLY A 7 4.32 -47.42 1.17
N THR A 8 3.38 -47.56 2.11
CA THR A 8 2.36 -46.55 2.42
C THR A 8 2.93 -45.33 3.15
N TRP A 9 4.00 -45.50 3.93
CA TRP A 9 4.60 -44.40 4.69
C TRP A 9 5.44 -43.48 3.80
N LYS A 10 6.07 -44.04 2.75
CA LYS A 10 6.76 -43.25 1.72
C LYS A 10 5.80 -42.39 0.90
N VAL A 11 4.61 -42.90 0.59
CA VAL A 11 3.55 -42.16 -0.13
C VAL A 11 3.00 -41.03 0.74
N ALA A 12 2.76 -41.28 2.03
CA ALA A 12 2.32 -40.23 2.97
C ALA A 12 3.39 -39.14 3.19
N LEU A 13 4.67 -39.52 3.27
CA LEU A 13 5.79 -38.56 3.35
C LEU A 13 5.97 -37.75 2.06
N LEU A 14 5.80 -38.38 0.89
CA LEU A 14 5.85 -37.70 -0.41
C LEU A 14 4.66 -36.76 -0.60
N LEU A 15 3.45 -37.14 -0.19
CA LEU A 15 2.28 -36.27 -0.20
C LEU A 15 2.43 -35.12 0.80
N GLY A 16 2.93 -35.39 2.01
CA GLY A 16 3.23 -34.36 3.00
C GLY A 16 4.29 -33.36 2.52
N ALA A 17 5.36 -33.87 1.89
CA ALA A 17 6.44 -33.08 1.31
C ALA A 17 5.99 -32.29 0.07
N ALA A 18 5.14 -32.87 -0.78
CA ALA A 18 4.57 -32.19 -1.94
C ALA A 18 3.59 -31.09 -1.51
N VAL A 19 2.74 -31.35 -0.50
CA VAL A 19 1.83 -30.34 0.05
C VAL A 19 2.62 -29.22 0.73
N THR A 20 3.66 -29.53 1.50
CA THR A 20 4.53 -28.48 2.07
C THR A 20 5.29 -27.71 1.00
N MET A 21 5.83 -28.36 -0.05
CA MET A 21 6.46 -27.65 -1.16
C MET A 21 5.48 -26.74 -1.90
N VAL A 22 4.28 -27.22 -2.25
CA VAL A 22 3.25 -26.43 -2.94
C VAL A 22 2.76 -25.25 -2.09
N LEU A 23 2.67 -25.43 -0.76
CA LEU A 23 2.32 -24.36 0.16
C LEU A 23 3.46 -23.34 0.35
N THR A 24 4.73 -23.76 0.22
CA THR A 24 5.89 -22.86 0.32
C THR A 24 6.26 -22.18 -1.00
N SER A 25 5.84 -22.70 -2.16
CA SER A 25 6.23 -22.16 -3.47
C SER A 25 5.25 -21.15 -4.06
N CYS A 26 4.09 -20.93 -3.44
CA CYS A 26 3.17 -19.87 -3.84
C CYS A 26 3.53 -18.59 -3.11
N VAL A 27 4.50 -17.84 -3.64
CA VAL A 27 4.65 -16.43 -3.27
C VAL A 27 3.39 -15.73 -3.72
N HIS A 28 2.51 -15.39 -2.78
CA HIS A 28 1.34 -14.60 -3.11
C HIS A 28 1.85 -13.24 -3.59
N ARG A 29 1.47 -12.86 -4.81
CA ARG A 29 1.77 -11.56 -5.38
C ARG A 29 0.47 -10.80 -5.54
N SER A 30 0.60 -9.50 -5.74
CA SER A 30 -0.53 -8.63 -6.02
C SER A 30 -1.51 -9.28 -7.02
N PRO A 31 -2.83 -9.19 -6.79
CA PRO A 31 -3.81 -9.70 -7.73
C PRO A 31 -3.86 -8.87 -9.03
N PHE A 32 -3.16 -7.73 -9.09
CA PHE A 32 -3.06 -6.85 -10.25
C PHE A 32 -1.73 -7.09 -10.96
N VAL A 33 -1.78 -7.73 -12.13
CA VAL A 33 -0.57 -8.14 -12.87
C VAL A 33 -0.23 -7.17 -14.00
N GLU A 34 -1.25 -6.58 -14.62
CA GLU A 34 -1.10 -5.66 -15.76
C GLU A 34 -0.93 -4.20 -15.33
N GLU A 35 -1.22 -3.90 -14.07
CA GLU A 35 -1.19 -2.55 -13.51
C GLU A 35 -0.80 -2.59 -12.03
N GLN A 36 -0.38 -1.44 -11.50
CA GLN A 36 -0.02 -1.31 -10.09
C GLN A 36 -1.27 -1.04 -9.25
N TYR A 37 -1.40 -1.65 -8.06
CA TYR A 37 -2.55 -1.42 -7.18
C TYR A 37 -2.80 0.06 -6.87
N PHE A 38 -1.77 0.85 -6.60
CA PHE A 38 -1.97 2.27 -6.29
C PHE A 38 -2.41 3.12 -7.49
N GLN A 39 -2.42 2.60 -8.72
CA GLN A 39 -2.95 3.33 -9.88
C GLN A 39 -4.41 3.74 -9.73
N ALA A 40 -5.19 3.03 -8.90
CA ALA A 40 -6.58 3.40 -8.64
C ALA A 40 -6.75 4.47 -7.54
N MET A 41 -5.68 4.88 -6.87
CA MET A 41 -5.69 6.00 -5.94
C MET A 41 -5.47 7.33 -6.67
N GLY A 42 -5.49 8.45 -5.95
CA GLY A 42 -5.16 9.76 -6.55
C GLY A 42 -6.35 10.39 -7.23
N ALA A 43 -7.53 10.31 -6.59
CA ALA A 43 -8.62 11.22 -6.94
C ALA A 43 -8.17 12.68 -6.74
N PRO A 44 -8.86 13.67 -7.35
CA PRO A 44 -8.55 15.08 -7.10
C PRO A 44 -8.49 15.38 -5.61
N GLY A 45 -7.46 16.13 -5.19
CA GLY A 45 -7.22 16.45 -3.78
C GLY A 45 -6.57 15.35 -2.94
N GLU A 46 -6.39 14.14 -3.49
CA GLU A 46 -5.71 13.05 -2.80
C GLU A 46 -4.19 13.07 -3.03
N ILE A 47 -3.45 12.77 -1.97
CA ILE A 47 -1.99 12.60 -2.01
C ILE A 47 -1.69 11.11 -1.92
N VAL A 48 -1.03 10.57 -2.93
CA VAL A 48 -0.66 9.15 -2.98
C VAL A 48 0.82 9.00 -2.67
N VAL A 49 1.12 8.18 -1.68
CA VAL A 49 2.48 7.81 -1.28
C VAL A 49 2.66 6.31 -1.43
N THR A 50 3.78 5.90 -2.02
CA THR A 50 4.16 4.49 -2.16
C THR A 50 5.57 4.28 -1.66
N VAL A 51 5.81 3.16 -1.01
CA VAL A 51 7.09 2.82 -0.38
C VAL A 51 7.46 1.39 -0.72
N ASP A 52 8.69 1.18 -1.22
CA ASP A 52 9.28 -0.15 -1.33
C ASP A 52 9.75 -0.61 0.05
N THR A 53 9.10 -1.63 0.59
CA THR A 53 9.38 -2.15 1.93
C THR A 53 10.36 -3.33 1.91
N ARG A 54 10.90 -3.70 0.74
CA ARG A 54 11.91 -4.77 0.62
C ARG A 54 13.32 -4.30 0.98
N ALA A 55 13.53 -2.99 0.96
CA ALA A 55 14.80 -2.35 1.34
C ALA A 55 14.55 -1.19 2.32
N PRO A 56 13.91 -1.45 3.50
CA PRO A 56 13.52 -0.42 4.44
C PRO A 56 14.72 0.37 5.00
N GLU A 57 15.91 -0.25 5.05
CA GLU A 57 17.17 0.40 5.42
C GLU A 57 17.61 1.52 4.46
N LYS A 58 17.04 1.56 3.25
CA LYS A 58 17.33 2.58 2.24
C LYS A 58 16.34 3.73 2.25
N LEU A 59 15.30 3.68 3.07
CA LEU A 59 14.29 4.73 3.13
C LEU A 59 14.83 5.99 3.84
N PRO A 60 14.47 7.20 3.37
CA PRO A 60 14.84 8.43 4.04
C PRO A 60 14.18 8.50 5.43
N GLY A 61 14.95 8.84 6.45
CA GLY A 61 14.49 8.83 7.84
C GLY A 61 14.40 7.40 8.34
N SER A 62 15.47 6.93 8.98
CA SER A 62 15.62 5.56 9.48
C SER A 62 14.36 5.04 10.16
N PHE A 63 13.52 4.31 9.43
CA PHE A 63 12.38 3.57 9.95
C PHE A 63 12.93 2.39 10.76
N SER A 64 13.39 2.69 11.96
CA SER A 64 13.77 1.71 12.97
C SER A 64 12.48 1.11 13.53
N VAL A 65 12.00 0.06 12.87
CA VAL A 65 10.91 -0.76 13.40
C VAL A 65 11.50 -1.56 14.56
N GLN A 66 11.40 -1.00 15.76
CA GLN A 66 11.94 -1.62 16.98
C GLN A 66 11.10 -2.84 17.43
N ASP A 67 9.88 -2.98 16.91
CA ASP A 67 9.01 -4.12 17.22
C ASP A 67 9.22 -5.29 16.24
N SER A 68 9.76 -6.39 16.76
CA SER A 68 10.04 -7.62 16.01
C SER A 68 8.80 -8.23 15.33
N SER A 69 7.61 -8.02 15.89
CA SER A 69 6.36 -8.53 15.34
C SER A 69 5.92 -7.76 14.09
N PHE A 70 6.03 -6.42 14.14
CA PHE A 70 5.77 -5.54 13.01
C PHE A 70 6.82 -5.68 11.90
N ALA A 71 8.09 -5.87 12.27
CA ALA A 71 9.16 -6.17 11.31
C ALA A 71 8.90 -7.47 10.51
N THR A 72 8.33 -8.48 11.15
CA THR A 72 7.97 -9.77 10.51
C THR A 72 6.76 -9.65 9.57
N LEU A 73 5.83 -8.72 9.85
CA LEU A 73 4.75 -8.39 8.93
C LEU A 73 5.28 -7.61 7.73
N LEU A 74 6.11 -6.59 7.97
CA LEU A 74 6.76 -5.80 6.92
C LEU A 74 7.64 -6.65 6.01
N SER A 75 8.31 -7.68 6.53
CA SER A 75 9.13 -8.59 5.71
C SER A 75 8.33 -9.40 4.70
N ARG A 76 6.99 -9.42 4.80
CA ARG A 76 6.09 -10.05 3.83
C ARG A 76 5.48 -9.05 2.86
N ILE A 77 5.66 -7.76 3.10
CA ILE A 77 5.12 -6.68 2.29
C ILE A 77 6.24 -6.26 1.33
N ASP A 78 5.93 -6.25 0.04
CA ASP A 78 6.82 -5.76 -1.00
C ASP A 78 6.66 -4.25 -1.21
N ARG A 79 5.41 -3.77 -1.12
CA ARG A 79 5.08 -2.37 -1.31
C ARG A 79 3.92 -1.94 -0.43
N LEU A 80 4.07 -0.78 0.21
CA LEU A 80 3.01 -0.09 0.92
C LEU A 80 2.54 1.09 0.05
N SER A 81 1.22 1.23 -0.12
CA SER A 81 0.64 2.37 -0.83
C SER A 81 -0.46 2.99 0.03
N VAL A 82 -0.39 4.30 0.22
CA VAL A 82 -1.30 5.10 1.05
C VAL A 82 -1.80 6.27 0.24
N SER A 83 -3.09 6.56 0.36
CA SER A 83 -3.73 7.75 -0.16
C SER A 83 -4.26 8.56 1.02
N LEU A 84 -3.80 9.80 1.14
CA LEU A 84 -4.25 10.78 2.13
C LEU A 84 -5.30 11.66 1.48
N TYR A 85 -6.37 11.96 2.20
CA TYR A 85 -7.43 12.84 1.71
C TYR A 85 -8.07 13.63 2.86
N ASP A 86 -8.57 14.82 2.54
CA ASP A 86 -9.38 15.61 3.46
C ASP A 86 -10.82 15.08 3.46
N PRO A 87 -11.32 14.50 4.58
CA PRO A 87 -12.69 14.00 4.64
C PRO A 87 -13.75 15.11 4.56
N SER A 88 -13.39 16.37 4.86
CA SER A 88 -14.30 17.52 4.78
C SER A 88 -14.47 18.07 3.37
N GLY A 89 -13.56 17.73 2.45
CA GLY A 89 -13.54 18.23 1.07
C GLY A 89 -13.27 19.73 0.95
N LEU A 90 -12.85 20.39 2.02
CA LEU A 90 -12.60 21.84 2.06
C LEU A 90 -11.26 22.19 1.39
N ALA A 91 -10.29 21.28 1.41
CA ALA A 91 -8.99 21.44 0.76
C ALA A 91 -9.06 21.57 -0.78
N GLU A 92 -10.20 21.25 -1.41
CA GLU A 92 -10.41 21.52 -2.85
C GLU A 92 -10.72 22.99 -3.15
N SER A 93 -11.04 23.81 -2.14
CA SER A 93 -11.76 25.07 -2.34
C SER A 93 -10.90 26.34 -2.37
N ASP A 94 -9.82 26.48 -1.59
CA ASP A 94 -8.86 27.59 -1.73
C ASP A 94 -7.74 27.47 -0.67
N GLY A 95 -6.47 27.53 -1.10
CA GLY A 95 -5.32 27.76 -0.20
C GLY A 95 -4.29 26.64 -0.12
N VAL A 96 -3.09 26.99 0.34
CA VAL A 96 -1.98 26.05 0.62
C VAL A 96 -2.37 25.18 1.82
N VAL A 97 -2.36 23.85 1.67
CA VAL A 97 -2.55 22.93 2.81
C VAL A 97 -1.34 23.09 3.74
N GLN A 98 -1.56 23.55 4.97
CA GLN A 98 -0.47 23.64 5.93
C GLN A 98 -0.17 22.26 6.53
N ALA A 99 1.07 22.05 7.01
CA ALA A 99 1.49 20.75 7.52
C ALA A 99 0.71 20.29 8.76
N ASP A 100 0.15 21.22 9.53
CA ASP A 100 -0.73 20.97 10.68
C ASP A 100 -2.14 20.52 10.27
N GLU A 101 -2.61 20.91 9.08
CA GLU A 101 -3.91 20.47 8.54
C GLU A 101 -3.90 18.98 8.16
N LEU A 102 -2.72 18.41 7.85
CA LEU A 102 -2.58 16.98 7.54
C LEU A 102 -2.91 16.06 8.71
N ALA A 103 -2.85 16.56 9.95
CA ALA A 103 -3.28 15.79 11.10
C ALA A 103 -4.78 15.46 11.08
N THR A 104 -5.56 16.19 10.28
CA THR A 104 -7.00 15.97 10.10
C THR A 104 -7.33 15.11 8.88
N TYR A 105 -6.33 14.76 8.06
CA TYR A 105 -6.53 13.95 6.88
C TYR A 105 -6.78 12.49 7.28
N GLU A 106 -7.73 11.88 6.61
CA GLU A 106 -7.93 10.45 6.67
C GLU A 106 -7.04 9.76 5.64
N TYR A 107 -6.81 8.47 5.85
CA TYR A 107 -6.02 7.67 4.93
C TYR A 107 -6.68 6.34 4.61
N TYR A 108 -6.41 5.88 3.40
CA TYR A 108 -6.71 4.52 2.97
C TYR A 108 -5.59 4.01 2.09
N GLY A 109 -5.45 2.70 1.99
CA GLY A 109 -4.31 2.14 1.32
C GLY A 109 -4.37 0.65 1.14
N GLY A 110 -3.22 0.11 0.72
CA GLY A 110 -3.03 -1.31 0.65
C GLY A 110 -1.56 -1.68 0.71
N ALA A 111 -1.31 -2.83 1.31
CA ALA A 111 -0.02 -3.50 1.32
C ALA A 111 -0.08 -4.65 0.31
N GLU A 112 0.89 -4.67 -0.61
CA GLU A 112 1.09 -5.74 -1.59
C GLU A 112 2.30 -6.58 -1.18
N GLY A 113 2.21 -7.90 -1.32
CA GLY A 113 3.31 -8.81 -1.02
C GLY A 113 2.83 -10.23 -0.75
N ASN A 114 3.62 -11.04 -0.05
CA ASN A 114 3.26 -12.42 0.31
C ASN A 114 2.25 -12.47 1.46
N ILE A 115 1.00 -12.14 1.14
CA ILE A 115 -0.12 -12.02 2.08
C ILE A 115 -1.15 -13.12 1.76
N PRO A 116 -1.15 -14.27 2.45
CA PRO A 116 -2.18 -15.28 2.28
C PRO A 116 -3.46 -14.84 2.98
N ALA A 117 -4.51 -14.48 2.22
CA ALA A 117 -5.72 -13.86 2.74
C ALA A 117 -6.42 -14.70 3.80
N PHE A 118 -6.49 -16.02 3.61
CA PHE A 118 -7.07 -16.92 4.61
C PHE A 118 -6.32 -16.85 5.95
N LEU A 119 -4.99 -16.88 5.93
CA LEU A 119 -4.17 -16.85 7.14
C LEU A 119 -4.28 -15.49 7.83
N THR A 120 -4.11 -14.41 7.07
CA THR A 120 -4.19 -13.04 7.57
C THR A 120 -5.55 -12.77 8.23
N ASN A 121 -6.65 -13.09 7.55
CA ASN A 121 -7.99 -12.86 8.11
C ASN A 121 -8.31 -13.79 9.30
N SER A 122 -7.72 -14.99 9.35
CA SER A 122 -7.88 -15.89 10.51
C SER A 122 -7.11 -15.37 11.73
N MET A 123 -5.93 -14.80 11.54
CA MET A 123 -5.16 -14.15 12.61
C MET A 123 -5.93 -12.97 13.21
N LEU A 124 -6.48 -12.09 12.36
CA LEU A 124 -7.29 -10.96 12.80
C LEU A 124 -8.56 -11.38 13.55
N LEU A 125 -9.11 -12.56 13.25
CA LEU A 125 -10.28 -13.08 13.96
C LEU A 125 -9.95 -13.62 15.36
N TRP A 126 -8.70 -14.01 15.61
CA TRP A 126 -8.27 -14.65 16.86
C TRP A 126 -7.61 -13.69 17.85
N ASP A 127 -7.37 -12.45 17.43
CA ASP A 127 -6.81 -11.41 18.27
C ASP A 127 -7.94 -10.52 18.80
N ASP A 128 -8.10 -10.50 20.12
CA ASP A 128 -9.17 -9.78 20.81
C ASP A 128 -9.10 -8.25 20.62
N ALA A 129 -7.97 -7.72 20.13
CA ALA A 129 -7.82 -6.31 19.78
C ALA A 129 -8.54 -5.92 18.47
N TRP A 130 -9.02 -6.89 17.69
CA TRP A 130 -9.68 -6.67 16.41
C TRP A 130 -11.16 -7.04 16.48
N GLU A 131 -12.02 -6.04 16.31
CA GLU A 131 -13.46 -6.24 16.17
C GLU A 131 -13.81 -6.59 14.73
N LYS A 132 -14.58 -7.66 14.53
CA LYS A 132 -15.11 -8.00 13.21
C LYS A 132 -16.35 -7.14 12.91
N ILE A 133 -16.27 -6.36 11.82
CA ILE A 133 -17.38 -5.58 11.28
C ILE A 133 -17.94 -6.26 10.03
N GLU A 134 -19.26 -6.29 9.88
CA GLU A 134 -19.95 -6.76 8.68
C GLU A 134 -20.80 -5.64 8.07
N GLU A 135 -20.48 -5.27 6.84
CA GLU A 135 -21.23 -4.28 6.07
C GLU A 135 -21.69 -4.90 4.74
N GLY A 136 -22.98 -5.23 4.67
CA GLY A 136 -23.57 -5.94 3.54
C GLY A 136 -23.00 -7.35 3.38
N LYS A 137 -22.23 -7.59 2.31
CA LYS A 137 -21.55 -8.88 2.04
C LYS A 137 -20.05 -8.83 2.33
N ILE A 138 -19.56 -7.69 2.82
CA ILE A 138 -18.15 -7.47 3.10
C ILE A 138 -17.96 -7.56 4.60
N ARG A 139 -16.83 -8.15 4.99
CA ARG A 139 -16.36 -8.16 6.37
C ARG A 139 -14.99 -7.53 6.41
N TYR A 140 -14.71 -6.80 7.48
CA TYR A 140 -13.40 -6.28 7.79
C TYR A 140 -13.18 -6.26 9.29
N TYR A 141 -11.98 -5.91 9.72
CA TYR A 141 -11.55 -5.96 11.11
C TYR A 141 -11.10 -4.58 11.55
N ARG A 142 -11.65 -4.08 12.65
CA ARG A 142 -11.38 -2.75 13.21
C ARG A 142 -10.55 -2.87 14.47
N ASN A 143 -9.53 -2.04 14.59
CA ASN A 143 -8.79 -1.84 15.83
C ASN A 143 -8.93 -0.38 16.26
N GLU A 144 -9.75 -0.13 17.30
CA GLU A 144 -10.03 1.23 17.78
C GLU A 144 -8.78 1.93 18.33
N TRP A 145 -7.88 1.19 18.98
CA TRP A 145 -6.66 1.76 19.56
C TRP A 145 -5.69 2.26 18.48
N LEU A 146 -5.61 1.52 17.37
CA LEU A 146 -4.80 1.90 16.20
C LEU A 146 -5.52 2.88 15.27
N GLY A 147 -6.85 3.07 15.42
CA GLY A 147 -7.68 3.79 14.46
C GLY A 147 -7.51 3.21 13.06
N LEU A 148 -7.63 1.89 12.93
CA LEU A 148 -7.31 1.17 11.71
C LEU A 148 -8.33 0.07 11.42
N ASP A 149 -8.91 0.12 10.22
CA ASP A 149 -9.68 -0.95 9.63
C ASP A 149 -8.84 -1.70 8.62
N VAL A 150 -8.87 -3.04 8.65
CA VAL A 150 -8.09 -3.89 7.75
C VAL A 150 -8.87 -5.10 7.26
N TYR A 151 -8.56 -5.55 6.05
CA TYR A 151 -9.01 -6.86 5.55
C TYR A 151 -8.22 -7.26 4.32
N ALA A 152 -7.92 -8.56 4.19
CA ALA A 152 -7.29 -9.13 3.01
C ALA A 152 -8.36 -9.71 2.08
N PRO A 153 -8.85 -8.97 1.05
CA PRO A 153 -9.91 -9.44 0.17
C PRO A 153 -9.45 -10.56 -0.78
N LYS A 154 -8.16 -10.61 -1.08
CA LYS A 154 -7.55 -11.62 -1.93
C LYS A 154 -6.09 -11.83 -1.53
N ASN A 155 -5.57 -13.00 -1.86
CA ASN A 155 -4.15 -13.26 -1.69
C ASN A 155 -3.31 -12.18 -2.38
N GLY A 156 -2.27 -11.73 -1.69
CA GLY A 156 -1.34 -10.73 -2.21
C GLY A 156 -1.67 -9.29 -1.85
N LEU A 157 -2.81 -9.04 -1.20
CA LEU A 157 -3.30 -7.69 -0.91
C LEU A 157 -3.97 -7.63 0.47
N LEU A 158 -3.48 -6.72 1.31
CA LEU A 158 -4.15 -6.30 2.54
C LEU A 158 -4.60 -4.86 2.36
N LEU A 159 -5.90 -4.61 2.41
CA LEU A 159 -6.45 -3.26 2.39
C LEU A 159 -6.51 -2.71 3.81
N PHE A 160 -6.32 -1.40 3.95
CA PHE A 160 -6.48 -0.71 5.22
C PHE A 160 -7.04 0.70 5.06
N ALA A 161 -7.65 1.24 6.10
CA ALA A 161 -8.12 2.63 6.19
C ALA A 161 -8.21 3.10 7.64
N SER A 162 -8.19 4.41 7.88
CA SER A 162 -8.33 4.96 9.22
C SER A 162 -9.75 4.83 9.78
N ASP A 163 -10.77 5.16 8.98
CA ASP A 163 -12.18 5.12 9.44
C ASP A 163 -13.20 4.73 8.36
N ASN A 164 -12.79 4.71 7.08
CA ASN A 164 -13.68 4.39 5.95
C ASN A 164 -13.11 3.26 5.10
N TYR A 165 -13.15 2.04 5.66
CA TYR A 165 -12.70 0.83 4.94
C TYR A 165 -13.40 0.65 3.59
N MET A 166 -14.71 0.92 3.54
CA MET A 166 -15.50 0.72 2.33
C MET A 166 -15.07 1.66 1.19
N LYS A 167 -14.58 2.87 1.49
CA LYS A 167 -13.91 3.71 0.49
C LYS A 167 -12.73 2.97 -0.13
N ALA A 168 -11.81 2.44 0.68
CA ALA A 168 -10.66 1.68 0.17
C ALA A 168 -11.11 0.51 -0.71
N TYR A 169 -12.04 -0.30 -0.20
CA TYR A 169 -12.52 -1.49 -0.88
C TYR A 169 -13.20 -1.18 -2.23
N GLU A 170 -14.11 -0.20 -2.26
CA GLU A 170 -14.86 0.13 -3.47
C GLU A 170 -13.98 0.85 -4.50
N THR A 171 -13.09 1.77 -4.08
CA THR A 171 -12.31 2.59 -5.01
C THR A 171 -11.08 1.89 -5.56
N THR A 172 -10.42 1.04 -4.78
CA THR A 172 -9.14 0.43 -5.17
C THR A 172 -9.23 -1.04 -5.53
N TYR A 173 -10.32 -1.73 -5.16
CA TYR A 173 -10.47 -3.17 -5.37
C TYR A 173 -11.69 -3.54 -6.20
N LYS A 174 -12.91 -3.19 -5.78
CA LYS A 174 -14.15 -3.70 -6.39
C LYS A 174 -14.60 -2.93 -7.63
N ASN A 175 -14.73 -1.61 -7.56
CA ASN A 175 -15.11 -0.74 -8.69
C ASN A 175 -13.92 0.08 -9.20
N ARG A 176 -12.77 -0.58 -9.16
CA ARG A 176 -11.46 0.01 -9.42
C ARG A 176 -11.41 0.69 -10.79
N THR A 177 -10.94 1.93 -10.81
CA THR A 177 -10.64 2.69 -12.03
C THR A 177 -9.26 3.32 -11.88
N THR A 178 -8.39 3.16 -12.88
CA THR A 178 -7.04 3.76 -12.85
C THR A 178 -7.12 5.26 -13.06
N ARG A 179 -6.40 6.00 -12.21
CA ARG A 179 -6.34 7.46 -12.16
C ARG A 179 -4.92 7.96 -12.37
N ILE A 180 -3.91 7.22 -11.91
CA ILE A 180 -2.50 7.51 -12.17
C ILE A 180 -2.10 6.90 -13.52
N PRO A 181 -1.59 7.68 -14.48
CA PRO A 181 -1.12 7.18 -15.76
C PRO A 181 -0.06 6.08 -15.59
N THR A 182 -0.13 5.03 -16.42
CA THR A 182 0.73 3.84 -16.32
C THR A 182 2.22 4.19 -16.28
N ALA A 183 2.69 5.11 -17.13
CA ALA A 183 4.10 5.49 -17.16
C ALA A 183 4.60 6.12 -15.84
N LEU A 184 3.73 6.91 -15.18
CA LEU A 184 4.04 7.51 -13.88
C LEU A 184 4.03 6.46 -12.77
N ALA A 185 3.03 5.57 -12.79
CA ALA A 185 2.92 4.50 -11.83
C ALA A 185 4.07 3.48 -11.93
N ASP A 186 4.49 3.12 -13.13
CA ASP A 186 5.64 2.24 -13.34
C ASP A 186 6.93 2.84 -12.80
N ARG A 187 7.08 4.17 -12.89
CA ARG A 187 8.21 4.87 -12.29
C ARG A 187 8.15 4.80 -10.76
N MET A 188 6.99 5.10 -10.16
CA MET A 188 6.79 4.99 -8.71
C MET A 188 7.03 3.55 -8.20
N ALA A 189 6.57 2.54 -8.93
CA ALA A 189 6.75 1.13 -8.58
C ALA A 189 8.21 0.66 -8.60
N LYS A 190 9.07 1.32 -9.39
CA LYS A 190 10.52 1.05 -9.46
C LYS A 190 11.33 1.86 -8.45
N SER A 191 10.75 2.92 -7.88
CA SER A 191 11.38 3.78 -6.88
C SER A 191 11.26 3.22 -5.47
N LEU A 192 12.18 3.64 -4.58
CA LEU A 192 12.12 3.34 -3.15
C LEU A 192 10.96 4.05 -2.48
N PHE A 193 10.71 5.28 -2.91
CA PHE A 193 9.61 6.12 -2.45
C PHE A 193 9.01 6.84 -3.64
N GLY A 194 7.68 6.84 -3.74
CA GLY A 194 6.94 7.57 -4.76
C GLY A 194 5.86 8.43 -4.13
N PHE A 195 5.71 9.65 -4.63
CA PHE A 195 4.68 10.60 -4.27
C PHE A 195 3.96 11.04 -5.54
N TYR A 196 2.64 11.07 -5.51
CA TYR A 196 1.80 11.53 -6.60
C TYR A 196 0.67 12.41 -6.07
N VAL A 197 0.39 13.50 -6.79
CA VAL A 197 -0.83 14.30 -6.64
C VAL A 197 -1.42 14.58 -8.01
N GLY A 198 -2.72 14.32 -8.15
CA GLY A 198 -3.53 14.70 -9.30
C GLY A 198 -4.30 16.00 -9.03
N SER A 199 -4.30 16.91 -10.00
CA SER A 199 -4.88 18.25 -9.91
C SER A 199 -4.49 19.00 -8.62
N PRO A 200 -3.18 19.26 -8.41
CA PRO A 200 -2.68 19.99 -7.24
C PRO A 200 -3.12 21.46 -7.23
N LYS A 201 -4.38 21.75 -6.91
CA LYS A 201 -4.84 23.13 -6.69
C LYS A 201 -4.30 23.69 -5.36
N ALA A 202 -4.11 22.80 -4.40
CA ALA A 202 -3.52 23.06 -3.10
C ALA A 202 -2.41 22.02 -2.88
N ILE A 203 -1.14 22.38 -3.09
CA ILE A 203 -0.03 21.54 -2.64
C ILE A 203 0.32 21.97 -1.22
N MET A 204 0.49 20.98 -0.35
CA MET A 204 1.23 21.12 0.89
C MET A 204 2.53 21.88 0.65
N GLU A 205 2.94 22.79 1.53
CA GLU A 205 4.29 23.32 1.49
C GLU A 205 5.30 22.20 1.84
N ILE A 206 5.62 21.29 0.91
CA ILE A 206 6.51 20.12 1.12
C ILE A 206 8.00 20.55 1.21
N GLY A 207 8.26 21.80 1.64
CA GLY A 207 9.56 22.45 1.53
C GLY A 207 10.00 22.74 0.08
N LEU A 208 9.15 22.43 -0.90
CA LEU A 208 9.32 22.79 -2.30
C LEU A 208 8.56 24.10 -2.49
N ALA A 209 9.24 25.24 -2.44
CA ALA A 209 8.64 26.57 -2.63
C ALA A 209 8.16 26.77 -4.08
N ILE A 210 7.14 26.01 -4.50
CA ILE A 210 6.58 26.02 -5.85
C ILE A 210 5.59 27.19 -5.94
N PRO A 211 5.75 28.12 -6.91
CA PRO A 211 4.83 29.23 -7.06
C PRO A 211 3.40 28.77 -7.32
N GLN A 212 2.42 29.42 -6.67
CA GLN A 212 0.98 29.14 -6.83
C GLN A 212 0.50 29.17 -8.28
N SER A 213 1.07 30.07 -9.10
CA SER A 213 0.78 30.14 -10.53
C SER A 213 1.17 28.88 -11.30
N VAL A 214 2.21 28.17 -10.87
CA VAL A 214 2.64 26.89 -11.45
C VAL A 214 1.69 25.78 -11.00
N LEU A 215 1.31 25.76 -9.71
CA LEU A 215 0.36 24.79 -9.16
C LEU A 215 -1.02 24.88 -9.84
N ALA A 216 -1.54 26.08 -10.01
CA ALA A 216 -2.83 26.30 -10.68
C ALA A 216 -2.87 25.72 -12.12
N GLN A 217 -1.72 25.75 -12.80
CA GLN A 217 -1.53 25.23 -14.16
C GLN A 217 -1.02 23.79 -14.19
N THR A 218 -0.78 23.17 -13.04
CA THR A 218 -0.33 21.78 -12.95
C THR A 218 -1.54 20.84 -13.02
N ASP A 219 -1.45 19.86 -13.88
CA ASP A 219 -2.39 18.74 -14.00
C ASP A 219 -2.02 17.62 -13.03
N SER A 220 -0.74 17.27 -12.93
CA SER A 220 -0.27 16.27 -11.97
C SER A 220 1.21 16.47 -11.60
N MET A 221 1.59 15.96 -10.44
CA MET A 221 2.97 15.97 -9.96
C MET A 221 3.36 14.59 -9.45
N VAL A 222 4.55 14.14 -9.84
CA VAL A 222 5.19 12.93 -9.33
C VAL A 222 6.56 13.29 -8.80
N LEU A 223 6.88 12.83 -7.59
CA LEU A 223 8.22 12.85 -7.03
C LEU A 223 8.61 11.43 -6.66
N VAL A 224 9.84 11.03 -6.96
CA VAL A 224 10.34 9.68 -6.67
C VAL A 224 11.76 9.74 -6.12
N ILE A 225 12.06 8.86 -5.16
CA ILE A 225 13.42 8.63 -4.68
C ILE A 225 13.91 7.34 -5.30
N GLU A 226 14.91 7.47 -6.16
CA GLU A 226 15.47 6.39 -6.97
C GLU A 226 16.91 6.12 -6.51
N GLU A 227 17.26 4.84 -6.37
CA GLU A 227 18.64 4.41 -6.15
C GLU A 227 19.34 4.27 -7.50
N GLN A 228 20.47 4.95 -7.68
CA GLN A 228 21.35 4.76 -8.83
C GLN A 228 22.61 4.02 -8.38
N GLU A 229 22.91 2.89 -9.05
CA GLU A 229 24.01 1.96 -8.70
C GLU A 229 25.36 2.64 -8.43
N GLN A 230 25.62 3.81 -9.01
CA GLN A 230 26.90 4.53 -8.86
C GLN A 230 26.78 5.94 -8.25
N LYS A 231 25.58 6.47 -8.02
CA LYS A 231 25.37 7.86 -7.57
C LYS A 231 24.62 7.99 -6.24
N GLY A 232 24.27 6.86 -5.61
CA GLY A 232 23.49 6.86 -4.38
C GLY A 232 22.02 7.21 -4.65
N MET A 233 21.35 7.79 -3.66
CA MET A 233 19.94 8.16 -3.77
C MET A 233 19.77 9.48 -4.54
N THR A 234 18.79 9.51 -5.44
CA THR A 234 18.45 10.67 -6.25
C THR A 234 16.96 11.00 -6.10
N LEU A 235 16.63 12.29 -6.04
CA LEU A 235 15.25 12.77 -6.10
C LEU A 235 14.93 13.15 -7.55
N GLY A 236 13.96 12.45 -8.15
CA GLY A 236 13.44 12.74 -9.47
C GLY A 236 12.02 13.30 -9.40
N GLY A 237 11.65 14.20 -10.32
CA GLY A 237 10.31 14.76 -10.38
C GLY A 237 9.79 14.89 -11.81
N ILE A 238 8.48 14.74 -11.99
CA ILE A 238 7.74 15.09 -13.21
C ILE A 238 6.57 15.97 -12.81
N VAL A 239 6.45 17.12 -13.47
CA VAL A 239 5.28 18.01 -13.34
C VAL A 239 4.62 18.06 -14.71
N THR A 240 3.38 17.61 -14.78
CA THR A 240 2.55 17.69 -15.99
C THR A 240 1.69 18.94 -15.91
N MET A 241 1.74 19.78 -16.94
CA MET A 241 0.96 21.01 -17.02
C MET A 241 -0.35 20.77 -17.77
N LYS A 242 -1.38 21.55 -17.44
CA LYS A 242 -2.64 21.61 -18.21
C LYS A 242 -2.35 22.15 -19.62
N SER A 243 -2.98 21.55 -20.62
CA SER A 243 -2.90 21.99 -22.02
C SER A 243 -3.84 23.15 -22.32
#